data_AF-A0A9J7KTH5-F1
#
_entry.id   AF-A0A9J7KTH5-F1
#
_cell.length_a   1.000
_cell.length_b   1.000
_cell.length_c   1.000
_cell.angle_alpha   90.00
_cell.angle_beta   90.00
_cell.angle_gamma   90.00
#
_symmetry.space_group_name_H-M   'P 1'
#
loop_
_entity.id
_entity.type
_entity.pdbx_description
1 polymer ?
#
loop_
_entity_poly.entity_id
_entity_poly.type
_entity_poly.pdbx_seq_one_letter_code
_entity_poly.pdbx_strand_id
1 'polypeptide(L)'
;MLLGTILHDVFQAATTTSFSAGFLKQISQQALQKQRHLRDMFSLSLTQTQLQEEIAEYLPVMRSWADRFYGTRGAEMEVKLPGTTYRNRGDERSTVAVSSVRDIEENVWAPRLVTRDVFDQGHKR
;
A
#
# COMPACT_ATOMS: atom_id res chain seq x y z
N MET A 1 2.13 -16.32 1.25
CA MET A 1 1.00 -15.36 1.24
C MET A 1 0.81 -14.64 2.58
N LEU A 2 1.09 -15.27 3.73
CA LEU A 2 0.89 -14.65 5.05
C LEU A 2 1.66 -13.33 5.25
N LEU A 3 2.97 -13.30 4.98
CA LEU A 3 3.78 -12.08 5.09
C LEU A 3 3.15 -10.92 4.30
N GLY A 4 2.79 -11.15 3.03
CA GLY A 4 2.15 -10.14 2.18
C GLY A 4 0.81 -9.65 2.74
N THR A 5 0.02 -10.54 3.35
CA THR A 5 -1.26 -10.18 3.99
C THR A 5 -1.05 -9.31 5.23
N ILE A 6 -0.02 -9.60 6.02
CA ILE A 6 0.33 -8.80 7.20
C ILE A 6 0.89 -7.43 6.78
N LEU A 7 1.76 -7.38 5.77
CA LEU A 7 2.30 -6.13 5.23
C LEU A 7 1.19 -5.25 4.65
N HIS A 8 0.23 -5.86 3.96
CA HIS A 8 -0.95 -5.17 3.43
C HIS A 8 -1.81 -4.56 4.56
N ASP A 9 -2.16 -5.35 5.58
CA ASP A 9 -2.85 -4.88 6.78
C ASP A 9 -2.15 -3.68 7.45
N VAL A 10 -0.82 -3.75 7.57
CA VAL A 10 0.02 -2.71 8.18
C VAL A 10 0.01 -1.45 7.32
N PHE A 11 0.16 -1.60 6.01
CA PHE A 11 0.15 -0.48 5.08
C PHE A 11 -1.22 0.22 5.06
N GLN A 12 -2.31 -0.55 5.05
CA GLN A 12 -3.68 -0.03 5.14
C GLN A 12 -3.90 0.76 6.43
N ALA A 13 -3.44 0.28 7.58
CA ALA A 13 -3.57 1.04 8.83
C ALA A 13 -2.67 2.30 8.84
N ALA A 14 -1.53 2.26 8.14
CA ALA A 14 -0.62 3.40 8.01
C ALA A 14 -1.18 4.51 7.12
N THR A 15 -1.86 4.17 6.02
CA THR A 15 -2.47 5.17 5.13
C THR A 15 -3.57 5.98 5.83
N THR A 16 -4.35 5.36 6.71
CA THR A 16 -5.42 6.07 7.45
C THR A 16 -4.89 6.93 8.59
N THR A 17 -3.67 6.68 9.08
CA THR A 17 -3.19 7.26 10.35
C THR A 17 -1.86 7.97 10.21
N SER A 18 -0.76 7.25 9.94
CA SER A 18 0.60 7.79 9.88
C SER A 18 1.60 6.75 9.38
N PHE A 19 2.65 7.19 8.68
CA PHE A 19 3.83 6.38 8.34
C PHE A 19 5.02 6.60 9.28
N SER A 20 4.80 7.17 10.47
CA SER A 20 5.88 7.34 11.45
C SER A 20 6.44 5.98 11.90
N ALA A 21 7.75 5.88 12.13
CA ALA A 21 8.38 4.62 12.52
C ALA A 21 7.80 4.03 13.82
N GLY A 22 7.44 4.88 14.79
CA GLY A 22 6.79 4.43 16.01
C GLY A 22 5.43 3.80 15.75
N PHE A 23 4.61 4.43 14.90
CA PHE A 23 3.31 3.90 14.53
C PHE A 23 3.42 2.61 13.71
N LEU A 24 4.30 2.56 12.70
CA LEU A 24 4.54 1.37 11.88
C LEU A 24 4.97 0.17 12.72
N LYS A 25 5.82 0.38 13.73
CA LYS A 25 6.23 -0.68 14.67
C LYS A 25 5.07 -1.14 15.56
N GLN A 26 4.23 -0.20 16.01
CA GLN A 26 3.07 -0.54 16.85
C GLN A 26 2.06 -1.38 16.07
N ILE A 27 1.68 -0.95 14.86
CA ILE A 27 0.68 -1.66 14.06
C ILE A 27 1.18 -3.01 13.54
N SER A 28 2.49 -3.16 13.28
CA SER A 28 3.04 -4.47 12.90
C SER A 28 2.98 -5.48 14.05
N GLN A 29 3.25 -5.05 15.28
CA GLN A 29 3.08 -5.88 16.47
C GLN A 29 1.61 -6.26 16.69
N GLN A 30 0.69 -5.30 16.53
CA GLN A 30 -0.74 -5.57 16.63
C GLN A 30 -1.22 -6.51 15.53
N ALA A 31 -0.70 -6.39 14.31
CA ALA A 31 -1.02 -7.29 13.21
C ALA A 31 -0.59 -8.72 13.54
N LEU A 32 0.63 -8.94 14.02
CA LEU A 32 1.10 -10.28 14.41
C LEU A 32 0.25 -10.96 15.49
N GLN A 33 -0.44 -10.18 16.33
CA GLN A 33 -1.33 -10.70 17.38
C GLN A 33 -2.76 -10.98 16.90
N LYS A 34 -3.12 -10.65 15.65
CA LYS A 34 -4.45 -10.95 15.12
C LYS A 34 -4.66 -12.46 15.05
N GLN A 35 -5.79 -12.93 15.57
CA GLN A 35 -6.14 -14.36 15.61
C GLN A 35 -6.05 -15.05 14.24
N ARG A 36 -6.43 -14.36 13.15
CA ARG A 36 -6.31 -14.88 11.78
C ARG A 36 -4.86 -15.18 11.39
N HIS A 37 -3.94 -14.28 11.73
CA HIS A 37 -2.52 -14.41 11.40
C HIS A 37 -1.86 -15.47 12.28
N LEU A 38 -2.23 -15.54 13.56
CA LEU A 38 -1.78 -16.61 14.46
C LEU A 38 -2.18 -18.01 13.97
N ARG A 39 -3.41 -18.18 13.49
CA ARG A 39 -3.89 -19.45 12.93
C ARG A 39 -3.09 -19.86 11.71
N ASP A 40 -2.83 -18.91 10.82
CA ASP A 40 -2.11 -19.16 9.58
C ASP A 40 -0.61 -19.40 9.85
N MET A 41 -0.01 -18.71 10.83
CA MET A 41 1.35 -19.00 11.33
C MET A 41 1.46 -20.44 11.85
N PHE A 42 0.51 -20.87 12.68
CA PHE A 42 0.48 -22.23 13.22
C PHE A 42 0.37 -23.28 12.10
N SER A 43 -0.50 -23.03 11.12
CA SER A 43 -0.71 -23.94 9.98
C SER A 43 0.54 -24.07 9.10
N LEU A 44 1.42 -23.07 9.11
CA LEU A 44 2.66 -23.01 8.33
C LEU A 44 3.91 -23.34 9.17
N SER A 45 3.75 -23.69 10.45
CA SER A 45 4.86 -23.94 11.40
C SER A 45 5.87 -22.78 11.48
N LEU A 46 5.39 -21.54 11.33
CA LEU A 46 6.21 -20.33 11.41
C LEU A 46 6.20 -19.76 12.82
N THR A 47 7.33 -19.21 13.25
CA THR A 47 7.41 -18.51 14.54
C THR A 47 7.12 -17.02 14.38
N GLN A 48 6.53 -16.42 15.41
CA GLN A 48 6.25 -14.98 15.41
C GLN A 48 7.53 -14.15 15.29
N THR A 49 8.64 -14.60 15.88
CA THR A 49 9.95 -13.92 15.83
C THR A 49 10.47 -13.82 14.39
N GLN A 50 10.43 -14.91 13.63
CA GLN A 50 10.85 -14.93 12.23
C GLN A 50 10.05 -13.93 11.38
N LEU A 51 8.72 -13.95 11.50
CA LEU A 51 7.86 -13.01 10.77
C LEU A 51 8.06 -11.56 11.23
N GLN A 52 8.33 -11.33 12.51
CA GLN A 52 8.60 -10.00 13.03
C GLN A 52 9.90 -9.42 12.45
N GLU A 53 10.95 -10.23 12.32
CA GLU A 53 12.21 -9.84 11.68
C GLU A 53 11.98 -9.51 10.20
N GLU A 54 11.30 -10.39 9.46
CA GLU A 54 10.96 -10.14 8.06
C GLU A 54 10.15 -8.84 7.89
N ILE A 55 9.09 -8.63 8.67
CA ILE A 55 8.27 -7.41 8.60
C ILE A 55 9.11 -6.16 8.89
N ALA A 56 10.02 -6.24 9.87
CA ALA A 56 10.86 -5.11 10.26
C ALA A 56 11.75 -4.60 9.11
N GLU A 57 12.16 -5.48 8.19
CA GLU A 57 12.93 -5.09 7.00
C GLU A 57 12.11 -4.25 6.01
N TYR A 58 10.78 -4.44 5.96
CA TYR A 58 9.90 -3.72 5.05
C TYR A 58 9.40 -2.38 5.60
N LEU A 59 9.38 -2.18 6.93
CA LEU A 59 8.87 -0.92 7.51
C LEU A 59 9.63 0.33 7.03
N PRO A 60 10.99 0.33 6.92
CA PRO A 60 11.73 1.45 6.37
C PRO A 60 11.38 1.74 4.91
N VAL A 61 11.09 0.70 4.12
CA VAL A 61 10.71 0.83 2.70
C VAL A 61 9.33 1.50 2.59
N MET A 62 8.35 1.06 3.40
CA MET A 62 7.03 1.70 3.46
C MET A 62 7.12 3.17 3.85
N ARG A 63 7.97 3.49 4.83
CA ARG A 63 8.20 4.88 5.25
C ARG A 63 8.86 5.70 4.15
N SER A 64 9.90 5.17 3.50
CA SER A 64 10.58 5.83 2.38
C SER A 64 9.63 6.12 1.22
N TRP A 65 8.76 5.16 0.90
CA TRP A 65 7.69 5.36 -0.08
C TRP A 65 6.75 6.50 0.35
N ALA A 66 6.32 6.51 1.61
CA ALA A 66 5.42 7.54 2.12
C ALA A 66 6.08 8.93 2.12
N ASP A 67 7.35 9.03 2.54
CA ASP A 67 8.10 10.29 2.53
C ASP A 67 8.24 10.87 1.09
N ARG A 68 8.28 9.99 0.09
CA ARG A 68 8.43 10.37 -1.32
C ARG A 68 7.10 10.70 -2.00
N PHE A 69 6.05 9.94 -1.73
CA PHE A 69 4.81 10.02 -2.50
C PHE A 69 3.58 10.42 -1.68
N TYR A 70 3.57 10.19 -0.38
CA TYR A 70 2.39 10.40 0.47
C TYR A 70 2.40 11.80 1.09
N GLY A 71 1.36 12.59 0.82
CA GLY A 71 1.24 13.98 1.26
C GLY A 71 1.61 15.00 0.19
N THR A 72 2.11 16.17 0.58
CA THR A 72 2.17 17.37 -0.29
C THR A 72 3.44 17.53 -1.13
N ARG A 73 4.52 16.80 -0.82
CA ARG A 73 5.80 16.96 -1.55
C ARG A 73 5.74 16.39 -2.96
N GLY A 74 5.18 15.20 -3.11
CA GLY A 74 5.22 14.44 -4.36
C GLY A 74 6.64 14.14 -4.85
N ALA A 75 6.73 13.35 -5.91
CA ALA A 75 7.99 13.13 -6.59
C ALA A 75 7.83 13.27 -8.10
N GLU A 76 8.85 13.83 -8.74
CA GLU A 76 8.93 13.91 -10.19
C GLU A 76 9.09 12.52 -10.79
N MET A 77 8.20 12.18 -11.71
CA MET A 77 8.26 10.96 -12.49
C MET A 77 7.72 11.20 -13.91
N GLU A 78 8.18 10.40 -14.85
CA GLU A 78 7.66 10.41 -16.22
C GLU A 78 6.32 9.64 -16.23
N VAL A 79 5.21 10.35 -16.47
CA VAL A 79 3.87 9.75 -16.58
C VAL A 79 3.33 9.99 -17.98
N LYS A 80 3.12 8.92 -18.74
CA LYS A 80 2.50 8.98 -20.08
C LYS A 80 1.04 8.52 -19.96
N LEU A 81 0.11 9.46 -20.06
CA LEU A 81 -1.33 9.16 -20.07
C LEU A 81 -1.87 9.20 -21.51
N PRO A 82 -2.67 8.21 -21.94
CA PRO A 82 -3.33 8.28 -23.24
C PRO A 82 -4.35 9.45 -23.25
N GLY A 83 -4.20 10.37 -24.20
CA GLY A 83 -5.13 11.49 -24.39
C GLY A 83 -4.66 12.85 -23.85
N THR A 84 -3.49 12.93 -23.19
CA THR A 84 -2.85 14.23 -22.92
C THR A 84 -2.25 14.75 -24.23
N THR A 85 -3.00 15.63 -24.91
CA THR A 85 -2.55 16.33 -26.12
C THR A 85 -1.56 17.45 -25.78
N TYR A 86 -0.52 17.16 -24.99
CA TYR A 86 0.62 18.06 -24.92
C TYR A 86 1.50 17.81 -26.14
N ARG A 87 1.14 18.49 -27.24
CA ARG A 87 2.08 18.84 -28.31
C ARG A 87 3.25 19.58 -27.64
N ASN A 88 4.43 18.97 -27.65
CA ASN A 88 5.72 19.46 -27.11
C ASN A 88 6.03 19.05 -25.66
N ARG A 89 6.73 17.94 -25.46
CA ARG A 89 8.18 17.86 -25.15
C ARG A 89 8.50 16.46 -24.64
N GLY A 90 9.47 15.81 -25.25
CA GLY A 90 9.95 14.47 -24.90
C GLY A 90 10.75 14.40 -23.59
N ASP A 91 10.38 15.13 -22.54
CA ASP A 91 11.09 15.11 -21.25
C ASP A 91 10.27 15.73 -20.08
N GLU A 92 8.94 15.79 -20.18
CA GLU A 92 8.11 16.41 -19.13
C GLU A 92 7.92 15.47 -17.94
N ARG A 93 8.75 15.66 -16.91
CA ARG A 93 8.55 15.06 -15.59
C ARG A 93 7.35 15.71 -14.91
N SER A 94 6.41 14.90 -14.46
CA SER A 94 5.25 15.35 -13.70
C SER A 94 5.48 15.08 -12.22
N THR A 95 5.13 16.04 -11.36
CA THR A 95 5.11 15.82 -9.91
C THR A 95 3.88 15.00 -9.53
N VAL A 96 4.09 13.79 -9.03
CA VAL A 96 3.02 12.90 -8.60
C VAL A 96 3.02 12.77 -7.09
N ALA A 97 1.86 12.99 -6.49
CA ALA A 97 1.64 12.89 -5.06
C ALA A 97 0.34 12.13 -4.76
N VAL A 98 0.37 11.27 -3.74
CA VAL A 98 -0.79 10.61 -3.15
C VAL A 98 -1.28 11.50 -2.01
N SER A 99 -2.36 12.24 -2.24
CA SER A 99 -2.90 13.18 -1.27
C SER A 99 -3.68 12.50 -0.15
N SER A 100 -4.44 11.46 -0.48
CA SER A 100 -5.22 10.66 0.47
C SER A 100 -5.65 9.36 -0.19
N VAL A 101 -5.78 8.30 0.61
CA VAL A 101 -6.42 7.05 0.18
C VAL A 101 -7.92 7.17 0.44
N ARG A 102 -8.74 7.05 -0.60
CA ARG A 102 -10.20 7.20 -0.48
C ARG A 102 -10.94 5.91 -0.19
N ASP A 103 -10.51 4.82 -0.79
CA ASP A 103 -11.12 3.51 -0.61
C ASP A 103 -10.04 2.43 -0.68
N ILE A 104 -10.22 1.35 0.06
CA ILE A 104 -9.28 0.23 0.19
C ILE A 104 -10.07 -1.06 0.01
N GLU A 105 -9.54 -1.99 -0.80
CA GLU A 105 -10.25 -3.22 -1.21
C GLU A 105 -11.58 -2.93 -1.94
N GLU A 106 -11.56 -2.01 -2.90
CA GLU A 106 -12.75 -1.68 -3.68
C GLU A 106 -13.14 -2.87 -4.58
N ASN A 107 -14.25 -3.53 -4.24
CA ASN A 107 -14.86 -4.55 -5.09
C ASN A 107 -15.72 -3.87 -6.17
N VAL A 108 -15.15 -3.72 -7.37
CA VAL A 108 -15.84 -3.12 -8.52
C VAL A 108 -16.53 -4.22 -9.31
N TRP A 109 -17.85 -4.08 -9.46
CA TRP A 109 -18.62 -4.88 -10.39
C TRP A 109 -18.87 -4.04 -11.64
N ALA A 110 -18.37 -4.49 -12.79
CA ALA A 110 -18.58 -3.84 -14.08
C ALA A 110 -19.42 -4.74 -15.00
N PRO A 111 -20.77 -4.73 -14.88
CA PRO A 111 -21.65 -5.55 -15.71
C PRO A 111 -21.46 -5.34 -17.21
N ARG A 112 -21.02 -4.13 -17.61
CA ARG A 112 -20.78 -3.76 -19.01
C ARG A 112 -19.52 -4.41 -19.61
N LEU A 113 -18.57 -4.85 -18.78
CA LEU A 113 -17.33 -5.49 -19.21
C LEU A 113 -17.29 -6.97 -18.85
N VAL A 114 -18.29 -7.47 -18.10
CA VAL A 114 -18.37 -8.87 -17.61
C VAL A 114 -17.10 -9.28 -16.85
N THR A 115 -16.50 -8.35 -16.10
CA THR A 115 -15.34 -8.63 -15.22
C THR A 115 -15.66 -8.25 -13.78
N ARG A 116 -15.05 -8.99 -12.84
CA ARG A 116 -15.07 -8.70 -11.40
C ARG A 116 -13.62 -8.72 -10.92
N ASP A 117 -13.13 -7.56 -10.53
CA ASP A 117 -11.78 -7.37 -10.02
C ASP A 117 -11.84 -6.72 -8.64
N VAL A 118 -10.89 -7.07 -7.77
CA VAL A 118 -10.69 -6.41 -6.47
C VAL A 118 -9.48 -5.49 -6.64
N PHE A 119 -9.70 -4.18 -6.55
CA PHE A 119 -8.62 -3.20 -6.59
C PHE A 119 -8.17 -2.86 -5.18
N ASP A 120 -6.86 -2.85 -4.98
CA ASP A 120 -6.28 -2.53 -3.68
C ASP A 120 -6.55 -1.06 -3.28
N GLN A 121 -6.57 -0.14 -4.27
CA GLN A 121 -6.97 1.26 -4.09
C GLN A 121 -7.68 1.81 -5.34
N GLY A 122 -8.79 2.53 -5.15
CA GLY A 122 -9.65 3.01 -6.23
C GLY A 122 -9.93 4.52 -6.22
N HIS A 123 -10.18 5.07 -7.42
CA HIS A 123 -10.62 6.46 -7.64
C HIS A 123 -11.94 6.44 -8.46
N LYS A 124 -13.06 6.85 -7.85
CA LYS A 124 -14.32 7.09 -8.58
C LYS A 124 -14.42 8.56 -9.02
N ARG A 125 -14.83 8.73 -10.28
CA ARG A 125 -15.20 10.01 -10.90
C ARG A 125 -16.43 10.63 -10.25
#